data_AF-A0A820JIY6-F1
#
_entry.id   AF-A0A820JIY6-F1
#
_cell.length_a   1.000
_cell.length_b   1.000
_cell.length_c   1.000
_cell.angle_alpha   90.00
_cell.angle_beta   90.00
_cell.angle_gamma   90.00
#
_symmetry.space_group_name_H-M   'P 1'
#
loop_
_entity.id
_entity.type
_entity.pdbx_description
1 polymer ?
#
loop_
_entity_poly.entity_id
_entity_poly.type
_entity_poly.pdbx_seq_one_letter_code
_entity_poly.pdbx_strand_id
1 'polypeptide(L)'
;MTNKDEQVQLAKLAEQAERYPDMVVAMKKVVELNDELTTEERNLLSIAYKYAVGACRLPWRTISSIEQKGGGTEHQREMAKKYREKIENELKDTCQELFVGFIQLRIV
;
A
#
# COMPACT_ATOMS: atom_id res chain seq x y z
N MET A 1 -13.93 21.52 -12.20
CA MET A 1 -13.09 20.91 -11.15
C MET A 1 -12.04 20.10 -11.88
N THR A 2 -10.77 20.22 -11.53
CA THR A 2 -9.75 19.40 -12.19
C THR A 2 -9.89 17.96 -11.71
N ASN A 3 -9.55 16.98 -12.54
CA ASN A 3 -9.60 15.55 -12.18
C ASN A 3 -8.80 15.31 -10.87
N LYS A 4 -7.73 16.10 -10.64
CA LYS A 4 -6.94 16.10 -9.41
C LYS A 4 -7.77 16.47 -8.17
N ASP A 5 -8.50 17.58 -8.20
CA ASP A 5 -9.33 18.04 -7.07
C ASP A 5 -10.37 16.99 -6.66
N GLU A 6 -10.99 16.33 -7.64
CA GLU A 6 -11.98 15.27 -7.41
C GLU A 6 -11.34 14.05 -6.72
N GLN A 7 -10.15 13.62 -7.17
CA GLN A 7 -9.44 12.51 -6.52
C GLN A 7 -8.99 12.88 -5.09
N VAL A 8 -8.58 14.13 -4.85
CA VAL A 8 -8.22 14.60 -3.51
C VAL A 8 -9.43 14.62 -2.59
N GLN A 9 -10.60 15.07 -3.06
CA GLN A 9 -11.84 15.01 -2.29
C GLN A 9 -12.25 13.57 -1.97
N LEU A 10 -12.14 12.66 -2.94
CA LEU A 10 -12.39 11.23 -2.73
C LEU A 10 -11.43 10.64 -1.69
N ALA A 11 -10.14 11.00 -1.71
CA ALA A 11 -9.18 10.55 -0.72
C ALA A 11 -9.52 11.04 0.70
N LYS A 12 -9.99 12.28 0.84
CA LYS A 12 -10.46 12.82 2.13
C LYS A 12 -11.71 12.11 2.66
N LEU A 13 -12.67 11.81 1.79
CA LEU A 13 -13.85 11.03 2.17
C LEU A 13 -13.47 9.60 2.57
N ALA A 14 -12.55 8.98 1.84
CA ALA A 14 -12.04 7.65 2.15
C ALA A 14 -11.28 7.62 3.49
N GLU A 15 -10.50 8.66 3.80
CA GLU A 15 -9.85 8.83 5.11
C GLU A 15 -10.89 8.89 6.24
N GLN A 16 -11.91 9.74 6.11
CA GLN A 16 -12.97 9.89 7.12
C GLN A 16 -13.78 8.61 7.33
N ALA A 17 -13.93 7.79 6.28
CA ALA A 17 -14.59 6.49 6.34
C ALA A 17 -13.64 5.35 6.71
N GLU A 18 -12.38 5.63 7.04
CA GLU A 18 -11.31 4.65 7.31
C GLU A 18 -11.14 3.61 6.20
N ARG A 19 -11.52 3.96 4.96
CA ARG A 19 -11.42 3.13 3.76
C ARG A 19 -10.08 3.36 3.06
N TYR A 20 -9.01 2.99 3.74
CA TYR A 20 -7.63 3.18 3.24
C TYR A 20 -7.33 2.55 1.87
N PRO A 21 -7.88 1.38 1.48
CA PRO A 21 -7.70 0.86 0.12
C PRO A 21 -8.22 1.82 -0.96
N ASP A 22 -9.37 2.46 -0.71
CA ASP A 22 -9.96 3.41 -1.65
C ASP A 22 -9.15 4.71 -1.68
N MET A 23 -8.62 5.13 -0.52
CA MET A 23 -7.71 6.26 -0.41
C MET A 23 -6.43 6.05 -1.24
N VAL A 24 -5.85 4.84 -1.21
CA VAL A 24 -4.66 4.48 -2.01
C VAL A 24 -4.96 4.60 -3.51
N VAL A 25 -6.11 4.11 -3.97
CA VAL A 25 -6.52 4.18 -5.38
C VAL A 25 -6.72 5.63 -5.82
N ALA A 26 -7.35 6.47 -5.00
CA ALA A 26 -7.55 7.88 -5.30
C ALA A 26 -6.20 8.64 -5.35
N MET A 27 -5.33 8.43 -4.35
CA MET A 27 -4.03 9.09 -4.30
C MET A 27 -3.07 8.62 -5.40
N LYS A 28 -3.19 7.37 -5.88
CA LYS A 28 -2.44 6.89 -7.04
C LYS A 28 -2.76 7.71 -8.29
N LYS A 29 -4.05 7.95 -8.55
CA LYS A 29 -4.48 8.81 -9.66
C LYS A 29 -3.97 10.25 -9.52
N VAL A 30 -3.93 10.79 -8.30
CA VAL A 30 -3.36 12.13 -8.05
C VAL A 30 -1.88 12.19 -8.44
N VAL A 31 -1.11 11.14 -8.15
CA VAL A 31 0.32 11.06 -8.48
C VAL A 31 0.54 10.82 -9.98
N GLU A 32 -0.29 10.01 -10.63
CA GLU A 32 -0.23 9.74 -12.08
C GLU A 32 -0.49 10.97 -12.95
N LEU A 33 -1.15 12.00 -12.41
CA LEU A 33 -1.36 13.27 -13.09
C LEU A 33 -0.06 14.09 -13.25
N ASN A 34 1.06 13.68 -12.63
CA ASN A 34 2.38 14.30 -12.73
C ASN A 34 2.43 15.80 -12.35
N ASP A 35 1.42 16.29 -11.64
CA ASP A 35 1.37 17.64 -11.12
C ASP A 35 2.13 17.75 -9.78
N GLU A 36 2.61 18.96 -9.48
CA GLU A 36 3.27 19.22 -8.20
C GLU A 36 2.28 19.04 -7.05
N LEU A 37 2.66 18.21 -6.06
CA LEU A 37 1.81 17.92 -4.92
C LEU A 37 1.90 19.04 -3.86
N THR A 38 0.76 19.44 -3.34
CA THR A 38 0.68 20.35 -2.19
C THR A 38 1.06 19.61 -0.89
N THR A 39 1.34 20.36 0.17
CA THR A 39 1.61 19.78 1.50
C THR A 39 0.48 18.87 1.99
N GLU A 40 -0.78 19.25 1.72
CA GLU A 40 -1.95 18.47 2.11
C GLU A 40 -2.04 17.15 1.34
N GLU A 41 -1.82 17.18 0.02
CA GLU A 41 -1.82 15.99 -0.84
C GLU A 41 -0.69 15.02 -0.47
N ARG A 42 0.50 15.54 -0.15
CA ARG A 42 1.62 14.72 0.34
C ARG A 42 1.29 14.05 1.68
N ASN A 43 0.56 14.73 2.56
CA ASN A 43 0.11 14.15 3.83
C ASN A 43 -0.89 13.01 3.59
N LEU A 44 -1.91 13.24 2.75
CA LEU A 44 -2.88 12.19 2.37
C LEU A 44 -2.17 10.98 1.74
N LEU A 45 -1.18 11.21 0.86
CA LEU A 45 -0.38 10.14 0.27
C LEU A 45 0.41 9.36 1.33
N SER A 46 0.99 10.06 2.31
CA SER A 46 1.74 9.45 3.40
C SER A 46 0.85 8.59 4.31
N ILE A 47 -0.37 9.05 4.58
CA ILE A 47 -1.38 8.30 5.33
C ILE A 47 -1.76 7.03 4.55
N ALA A 48 -2.16 7.17 3.29
CA ALA A 48 -2.51 6.05 2.42
C ALA A 48 -1.39 5.00 2.36
N TYR A 49 -0.13 5.45 2.23
CA TYR A 49 1.05 4.59 2.22
C TYR A 49 1.24 3.82 3.53
N LYS A 50 1.20 4.51 4.68
CA LYS A 50 1.37 3.88 6.00
C LYS A 50 0.33 2.77 6.22
N TYR A 51 -0.90 3.00 5.78
CA TYR A 51 -1.98 2.01 5.91
C TYR A 51 -1.83 0.85 4.93
N ALA A 52 -1.44 1.10 3.67
CA ALA A 52 -1.19 0.05 2.68
C ALA A 52 -0.10 -0.92 3.16
N VAL A 53 1.04 -0.39 3.60
CA VAL A 53 2.16 -1.20 4.12
C VAL A 53 1.73 -1.93 5.42
N GLY A 54 0.99 -1.26 6.29
CA GLY A 54 0.47 -1.85 7.52
C GLY A 54 -0.47 -3.04 7.28
N ALA A 55 -1.38 -2.92 6.31
CA ALA A 55 -2.35 -3.95 5.94
C ALA A 55 -1.69 -5.21 5.36
N CYS A 56 -0.57 -5.08 4.62
CA CYS A 56 0.17 -6.22 4.10
C CYS A 56 1.13 -6.85 5.14
N ARG A 57 1.64 -6.07 6.11
CA ARG A 57 2.59 -6.54 7.11
C ARG A 57 1.98 -7.50 8.14
N LEU A 58 0.71 -7.30 8.52
CA LEU A 58 0.05 -8.16 9.50
C LEU A 58 -0.16 -9.60 8.98
N PRO A 59 -0.74 -9.84 7.78
CA PRO A 59 -0.82 -11.16 7.17
C PRO A 59 0.55 -11.81 7.00
N TRP A 60 1.56 -11.07 6.50
CA TRP A 60 2.92 -11.58 6.35
C TRP A 60 3.48 -12.11 7.67
N ARG A 61 3.36 -11.34 8.76
CA ARG A 61 3.84 -11.74 10.09
C ARG A 61 3.10 -12.97 10.60
N THR A 62 1.79 -13.05 10.38
CA THR A 62 0.98 -14.20 10.78
C THR A 62 1.43 -15.46 10.03
N ILE A 63 1.61 -15.39 8.71
CA ILE A 63 2.06 -16.52 7.90
C ILE A 63 3.49 -16.93 8.25
N SER A 64 4.40 -15.98 8.47
CA SER A 64 5.77 -16.28 8.91
C SER A 64 5.80 -16.93 10.29
N SER A 65 4.93 -16.52 11.21
CA SER A 65 4.75 -17.17 12.51
C SER A 65 4.20 -18.60 12.38
N ILE A 66 3.28 -18.86 11.45
CA ILE A 66 2.76 -20.20 11.15
C ILE A 66 3.88 -21.09 10.55
N GLU A 67 4.67 -20.56 9.62
CA GLU A 67 5.83 -21.23 9.04
C GLU A 67 6.85 -21.64 10.12
N GLN A 68 7.18 -20.73 11.05
CA GLN A 68 8.16 -20.97 12.12
C GLN A 68 7.64 -21.87 13.25
N LYS A 69 6.37 -21.75 13.64
CA LYS A 69 5.79 -22.54 14.75
C LYS A 69 5.45 -23.98 14.35
N GLY A 70 5.47 -24.30 13.05
CA GLY A 70 5.93 -25.59 12.54
C GLY A 70 5.31 -26.85 13.14
N GLY A 71 4.00 -26.89 13.33
CA GLY A 71 3.23 -28.12 13.58
C GLY A 71 2.53 -28.57 12.31
N GLY A 72 3.17 -29.40 11.48
CA GLY A 72 2.58 -29.84 10.22
C GLY A 72 3.52 -30.69 9.35
N THR A 73 2.94 -31.33 8.35
CA THR A 73 3.65 -32.12 7.32
C THR A 73 4.55 -31.23 6.44
N GLU A 74 5.53 -31.81 5.77
CA GLU A 74 6.44 -31.10 4.86
C GLU A 74 5.68 -30.32 3.78
N HIS A 75 4.59 -30.90 3.25
CA HIS A 75 3.71 -30.25 2.29
C HIS A 75 3.05 -28.96 2.83
N GLN A 76 2.64 -28.94 4.11
CA GLN A 76 2.02 -27.75 4.72
C GLN A 76 3.03 -26.62 4.91
N ARG A 77 4.29 -26.95 5.23
CA ARG A 77 5.37 -25.96 5.31
C ARG A 77 5.68 -25.35 3.95
N GLU A 78 5.70 -26.16 2.91
CA GLU A 78 5.95 -25.70 1.54
C GLU A 78 4.82 -24.81 1.01
N MET A 79 3.57 -25.13 1.33
CA MET A 79 2.40 -24.27 1.05
C MET A 79 2.47 -22.93 1.79
N ALA A 80 2.83 -22.94 3.08
CA ALA A 80 3.01 -21.72 3.86
C ALA A 80 4.12 -20.82 3.29
N LYS A 81 5.24 -21.41 2.87
CA LYS A 81 6.35 -20.70 2.24
C LYS A 81 5.93 -20.03 0.92
N LYS A 82 5.27 -20.77 0.02
CA LYS A 82 4.75 -20.21 -1.25
C LYS A 82 3.77 -19.06 -1.00
N TYR A 83 2.92 -19.18 0.02
CA TYR A 83 1.98 -18.13 0.36
C TYR A 83 2.67 -16.90 0.96
N ARG A 84 3.72 -17.08 1.76
CA ARG A 84 4.57 -15.98 2.26
C ARG A 84 5.22 -15.23 1.09
N GLU A 85 5.82 -15.95 0.14
CA GLU A 85 6.47 -15.36 -1.05
C GLU A 85 5.46 -14.57 -1.90
N LYS A 86 4.22 -15.07 -2.03
CA LYS A 86 3.14 -14.32 -2.69
C LYS A 86 2.85 -12.99 -2.00
N ILE A 87 2.70 -12.98 -0.68
CA ILE A 87 2.45 -11.76 0.11
C ILE A 87 3.66 -10.81 0.02
N GLU A 88 4.89 -11.34 0.00
CA GLU A 88 6.10 -10.52 -0.19
C GLU A 88 6.13 -9.84 -1.55
N ASN A 89 5.73 -10.53 -2.61
CA ASN A 89 5.61 -9.93 -3.94
C ASN A 89 4.51 -8.86 -3.97
N GLU A 90 3.32 -9.14 -3.43
CA GLU A 90 2.24 -8.15 -3.33
C GLU A 90 2.66 -6.90 -2.53
N LEU A 91 3.40 -7.10 -1.43
CA LEU A 91 3.95 -6.00 -0.63
C LEU A 91 5.00 -5.23 -1.42
N LYS A 92 5.88 -5.91 -2.15
CA LYS A 92 6.91 -5.29 -2.98
C LYS A 92 6.29 -4.50 -4.12
N ASP A 93 5.29 -5.04 -4.80
CA ASP A 93 4.58 -4.37 -5.89
C ASP A 93 3.83 -3.15 -5.37
N THR A 94 3.10 -3.28 -4.26
CA THR A 94 2.41 -2.15 -3.61
C THR A 94 3.41 -1.08 -3.16
N CYS A 95 4.53 -1.47 -2.57
CA CYS A 95 5.59 -0.54 -2.19
C CYS A 95 6.20 0.13 -3.41
N GLN A 96 6.54 -0.62 -4.46
CA GLN A 96 7.18 -0.11 -5.68
C GLN A 96 6.25 0.81 -6.47
N GLU A 97 4.97 0.47 -6.62
CA GLU A 97 3.98 1.34 -7.26
C GLU A 97 3.85 2.69 -6.54
N LEU A 98 3.89 2.69 -5.21
CA LEU A 98 3.84 3.92 -4.42
C LEU A 98 5.19 4.65 -4.37
N PHE A 99 6.33 3.93 -4.36
CA PHE A 99 7.69 4.49 -4.35
C PHE A 99 8.11 5.11 -5.69
N VAL A 100 7.71 4.54 -6.82
CA VAL A 100 8.02 5.10 -8.15
C VAL A 100 7.34 6.47 -8.31
N GLY A 101 6.16 6.66 -7.72
CA GLY A 101 5.53 7.97 -7.57
C GLY A 101 6.23 8.92 -6.59
N PHE A 102 6.88 8.38 -5.56
CA PHE A 102 7.58 9.15 -4.52
C PHE A 102 8.97 9.66 -4.92
N ILE A 103 9.65 9.00 -5.87
CA ILE A 103 11.06 9.29 -6.21
C ILE A 103 11.23 10.00 -7.58
N GLN A 104 10.23 9.97 -8.48
CA GLN A 104 10.30 10.74 -9.74
C GLN A 104 10.03 12.25 -9.56
N LEU A 105 9.35 12.66 -8.48
CA LEU A 105 9.04 14.06 -8.18
C LEU A 105 9.80 14.55 -6.93
N ARG A 106 11.08 14.86 -7.13
CA ARG A 106 11.89 15.75 -6.28
C ARG A 106 11.95 15.36 -4.79
N ILE A 107 12.78 14.36 -4.49
CA ILE A 107 13.60 14.45 -3.27
C ILE A 107 14.90 15.11 -3.71
N VAL A 108 15.07 16.36 -3.26
CA VAL A 108 16.37 17.06 -3.16
C VAL A 108 17.31 16.24 -2.30
#